data_AF-A0A8J5XQ91-F1
#
_entry.id   AF-A0A8J5XQ91-F1
#
_cell.length_a   1.000
_cell.length_b   1.000
_cell.length_c   1.000
_cell.angle_alpha   90.00
_cell.angle_beta   90.00
_cell.angle_gamma   90.00
#
_symmetry.space_group_name_H-M   'P 1'
#
loop_
_entity.id
_entity.type
_entity.pdbx_description
1 polymer ?
#
loop_
_entity_poly.entity_id
_entity_poly.type
_entity_poly.pdbx_seq_one_letter_code
_entity_poly.pdbx_strand_id
1 'polypeptide(L)'
;MEDAPPADVIRVAKRALGIAAHYFVYKLGVRLAFGCAEDERGWGKPETYVCAFVHQVVVASLGFAALARQGEPAEVERWLVQGWPVGSRADSAEMVIMLANLSEMMTDWLLYARYRGFQTGYHMHHLLTAVATCAFIWCDSAPVGFAVAYSSVMEAGGACLNLSGLFPCRFTYTLRLWGYVLSRVAATALLVACTAYAARGRVGVPLAALAPVWALALLNLRWAADLLFAALRRGQRDPWAAAAVPAVKRADG
;
A
#
# COMPACT_ATOMS: atom_id res chain seq x y z
N MET A 1 -33.12 -15.49 -15.50
CA MET A 1 -31.95 -15.75 -16.35
C MET A 1 -30.86 -14.85 -15.84
N GLU A 2 -29.85 -15.40 -15.16
CA GLU A 2 -28.64 -14.64 -14.86
C GLU A 2 -27.87 -14.53 -16.18
N ASP A 3 -27.72 -13.29 -16.68
CA ASP A 3 -26.91 -13.05 -17.86
C ASP A 3 -25.46 -13.45 -17.54
N ALA A 4 -24.92 -14.36 -18.35
CA ALA A 4 -23.54 -14.76 -18.22
C ALA A 4 -22.63 -13.51 -18.28
N PRO A 5 -21.61 -13.40 -17.41
CA PRO A 5 -20.75 -12.24 -17.41
C PRO A 5 -20.13 -12.05 -18.81
N PRO A 6 -20.03 -10.82 -19.33
CA PRO A 6 -19.51 -10.55 -20.65
C PRO A 6 -18.17 -11.26 -20.87
N ALA A 7 -17.95 -11.84 -22.05
CA ALA A 7 -16.74 -12.61 -22.35
C ALA A 7 -15.43 -11.85 -22.07
N ASP A 8 -15.48 -10.52 -22.13
CA ASP A 8 -14.38 -9.63 -21.79
C ASP A 8 -14.06 -9.62 -20.29
N VAL A 9 -15.07 -9.67 -19.41
CA VAL A 9 -14.91 -9.77 -17.94
C VAL A 9 -14.21 -11.08 -17.57
N ILE A 10 -14.60 -12.19 -18.19
CA ILE A 10 -13.97 -13.50 -17.95
C ILE A 10 -12.51 -13.49 -18.41
N ARG A 11 -12.21 -12.88 -19.56
CA ARG A 11 -10.85 -12.78 -20.10
C ARG A 11 -9.95 -11.91 -19.22
N VAL A 12 -10.47 -10.77 -18.77
CA VAL A 12 -9.78 -9.83 -17.88
C VAL A 12 -9.54 -10.48 -16.51
N ALA A 13 -10.56 -11.13 -15.93
CA ALA A 13 -10.43 -11.87 -14.67
C ALA A 13 -9.39 -12.99 -14.75
N LYS A 14 -9.33 -13.76 -15.85
CA LYS A 14 -8.31 -14.81 -16.04
C LYS A 14 -6.89 -14.23 -16.14
N ARG A 15 -6.71 -13.10 -16.84
CA ARG A 15 -5.40 -12.41 -16.93
C ARG A 15 -4.98 -11.84 -15.57
N ALA A 16 -5.90 -11.19 -14.88
CA ALA A 16 -5.71 -10.69 -13.52
C ALA A 16 -5.31 -11.82 -12.56
N LEU A 17 -6.04 -12.94 -12.57
CA LEU A 17 -5.74 -14.10 -11.74
C LEU A 17 -4.35 -14.68 -12.06
N GLY A 18 -3.97 -14.75 -13.33
CA GLY A 18 -2.66 -15.23 -13.76
C GLY A 18 -1.51 -14.32 -13.29
N ILE A 19 -1.68 -13.00 -13.38
CA ILE A 19 -0.69 -12.01 -12.91
C ILE A 19 -0.59 -12.06 -11.38
N ALA A 20 -1.72 -12.10 -10.68
CA ALA A 20 -1.77 -12.19 -9.23
C ALA A 20 -1.12 -13.48 -8.72
N ALA A 21 -1.45 -14.62 -9.34
CA ALA A 21 -0.84 -15.90 -9.03
C ALA A 21 0.67 -15.89 -9.29
N HIS A 22 1.11 -15.27 -10.40
CA HIS A 22 2.54 -15.14 -10.69
C HIS A 22 3.28 -14.28 -9.65
N TYR A 23 2.73 -13.11 -9.27
CA TYR A 23 3.31 -12.26 -8.23
C TYR A 23 3.33 -12.94 -6.86
N PHE A 24 2.24 -13.63 -6.52
CA PHE A 24 2.13 -14.37 -5.26
C PHE A 24 3.13 -15.52 -5.21
N VAL A 25 3.20 -16.35 -6.25
CA VAL A 25 4.15 -17.46 -6.38
C VAL A 25 5.59 -16.96 -6.43
N TYR A 26 5.86 -15.86 -7.12
CA TYR A 26 7.19 -15.24 -7.16
C TYR A 26 7.61 -14.80 -5.75
N LYS A 27 6.79 -13.99 -5.07
CA LYS A 27 7.18 -13.43 -3.77
C LYS A 27 7.21 -14.51 -2.68
N LEU A 28 6.23 -15.43 -2.67
CA LEU A 28 6.23 -16.58 -1.77
C LEU A 28 7.39 -17.53 -2.06
N GLY A 29 7.69 -17.79 -3.33
CA GLY A 29 8.80 -18.66 -3.78
C GLY A 29 10.16 -18.09 -3.40
N VAL A 30 10.38 -16.78 -3.61
CA VAL A 30 11.56 -16.06 -3.12
C VAL A 30 11.66 -16.19 -1.61
N ARG A 31 10.58 -15.91 -0.86
CA ARG A 31 10.59 -15.97 0.62
C ARG A 31 10.79 -17.41 1.17
N LEU A 32 10.31 -18.43 0.47
CA LEU A 32 10.52 -19.84 0.81
C LEU A 32 11.95 -20.30 0.51
N ALA A 33 12.55 -19.84 -0.59
CA ALA A 33 13.91 -20.20 -1.00
C ALA A 33 14.99 -19.55 -0.09
N PHE A 34 14.79 -18.31 0.33
CA PHE A 34 15.77 -17.58 1.18
C PHE A 34 15.53 -17.75 2.69
N GLY A 35 14.45 -18.43 3.08
CA GLY A 35 14.10 -18.74 4.47
C GLY A 35 13.42 -17.59 5.22
N CYS A 36 12.53 -17.94 6.16
CA CYS A 36 11.76 -17.00 6.97
C CYS A 36 12.35 -16.85 8.38
N ALA A 37 13.67 -16.65 8.49
CA ALA A 37 14.30 -16.48 9.79
C ALA A 37 14.15 -15.04 10.30
N GLU A 38 14.02 -14.90 11.61
CA GLU A 38 14.05 -13.60 12.29
C GLU A 38 15.51 -13.10 12.40
N ASP A 39 15.69 -11.78 12.30
CA ASP A 39 16.88 -11.09 12.76
C ASP A 39 16.82 -10.84 14.28
N GLU A 40 17.88 -10.26 14.84
CA GLU A 40 17.96 -9.95 16.29
C GLU A 40 16.87 -8.99 16.80
N ARG A 41 16.18 -8.29 15.88
CA ARG A 41 15.09 -7.37 16.19
C ARG A 41 13.72 -8.07 16.17
N GLY A 42 13.66 -9.35 15.79
CA GLY A 42 12.43 -10.11 15.58
C GLY A 42 11.74 -9.81 14.24
N TRP A 43 12.46 -9.23 13.28
CA TRP A 43 11.97 -8.92 11.92
C TRP A 43 12.50 -9.94 10.92
N GLY A 44 11.95 -10.00 9.71
CA GLY A 44 12.53 -10.86 8.66
C GLY A 44 13.96 -10.43 8.30
N LYS A 45 14.80 -11.39 7.89
CA LYS A 45 16.16 -11.15 7.37
C LYS A 45 16.22 -10.06 6.28
N PRO A 46 17.39 -9.43 6.01
CA PRO A 46 17.59 -8.34 5.04
C PRO A 46 16.91 -8.51 3.67
N GLU A 47 16.84 -9.74 3.16
CA GLU A 47 16.18 -10.11 1.91
C GLU A 47 14.69 -9.74 1.90
N THR A 48 14.04 -9.79 3.07
CA THR A 48 12.64 -9.34 3.25
C THR A 48 12.50 -7.86 2.95
N TYR A 49 13.45 -7.04 3.41
CA TYR A 49 13.46 -5.60 3.14
C TYR A 49 13.78 -5.30 1.68
N VAL A 50 14.67 -6.06 1.04
CA VAL A 50 14.95 -5.92 -0.41
C VAL A 50 13.70 -6.24 -1.22
N CYS A 51 13.02 -7.35 -0.93
CA CYS A 51 11.80 -7.73 -1.64
C CYS A 51 10.71 -6.67 -1.50
N ALA A 52 10.48 -6.18 -0.27
CA ALA A 52 9.49 -5.14 -0.02
C ALA A 52 9.86 -3.82 -0.71
N PHE A 53 11.14 -3.43 -0.68
CA PHE A 53 11.63 -2.23 -1.35
C PHE A 53 11.45 -2.29 -2.87
N VAL A 54 11.80 -3.41 -3.50
CA VAL A 54 11.63 -3.59 -4.96
C VAL A 54 10.15 -3.52 -5.35
N HIS A 55 9.28 -4.23 -4.62
CA HIS A 55 7.83 -4.16 -4.82
C HIS A 55 7.34 -2.70 -4.73
N GLN A 56 7.68 -2.02 -3.64
CA GLN A 56 7.29 -0.64 -3.38
C GLN A 56 7.71 0.31 -4.50
N VAL A 57 8.96 0.23 -4.95
CA VAL A 57 9.47 1.06 -6.03
C VAL A 57 8.75 0.76 -7.34
N VAL A 58 8.51 -0.51 -7.67
CA VAL A 58 7.78 -0.89 -8.88
C VAL A 58 6.35 -0.36 -8.85
N VAL A 59 5.61 -0.59 -7.77
CA VAL A 59 4.22 -0.14 -7.66
C VAL A 59 4.12 1.37 -7.66
N ALA A 60 4.96 2.06 -6.88
CA ALA A 60 4.98 3.52 -6.84
C ALA A 60 5.30 4.11 -8.22
N SER A 61 6.27 3.56 -8.93
CA SER A 61 6.66 4.05 -10.26
C SER A 61 5.55 3.85 -11.28
N LEU A 62 4.92 2.68 -11.31
CA LEU A 62 3.81 2.39 -12.22
C LEU A 62 2.61 3.31 -11.94
N GLY A 63 2.29 3.55 -10.68
CA GLY A 63 1.21 4.43 -10.27
C GLY A 63 1.46 5.91 -10.55
N PHE A 64 2.66 6.41 -10.29
CA PHE A 64 3.01 7.79 -10.65
C PHE A 64 3.10 7.98 -12.16
N ALA A 65 3.55 6.98 -12.92
CA ALA A 65 3.46 7.00 -14.38
C ALA A 65 2.00 7.03 -14.84
N ALA A 66 1.11 6.28 -14.19
CA ALA A 66 -0.33 6.32 -14.45
C ALA A 66 -0.93 7.71 -14.19
N LEU A 67 -0.55 8.36 -13.09
CA LEU A 67 -0.98 9.73 -12.78
C LEU A 67 -0.39 10.77 -13.74
N ALA A 68 0.89 10.65 -14.10
CA ALA A 68 1.56 11.59 -15.01
C ALA A 68 1.05 11.52 -16.46
N ARG A 69 0.37 10.44 -16.83
CA ARG A 69 -0.31 10.31 -18.13
C ARG A 69 -1.65 11.06 -18.19
N GLN A 70 -2.19 11.47 -17.05
CA GLN A 70 -3.33 12.36 -17.03
C GLN A 70 -2.83 13.76 -17.41
N GLY A 71 -3.41 14.36 -18.44
CA GLY A 71 -2.99 15.68 -18.90
C GLY A 71 -3.59 16.75 -17.98
N GLU A 72 -4.86 17.04 -18.21
CA GLU A 72 -5.56 18.14 -17.53
C GLU A 72 -6.15 17.71 -16.17
N PRO A 73 -6.34 18.64 -15.21
CA PRO A 73 -6.95 18.32 -13.91
C PRO A 73 -8.31 17.62 -14.00
N ALA A 74 -9.13 17.95 -15.01
CA ALA A 74 -10.41 17.30 -15.25
C ALA A 74 -10.27 15.83 -15.69
N GLU A 75 -9.17 15.49 -16.35
CA GLU A 75 -8.85 14.10 -16.74
C GLU A 75 -8.36 13.31 -15.53
N VAL A 76 -7.55 13.94 -14.65
CA VAL A 76 -7.16 13.35 -13.36
C VAL A 76 -8.39 13.03 -12.52
N GLU A 77 -9.32 13.98 -12.37
CA GLU A 77 -10.56 13.76 -11.61
C GLU A 77 -11.37 12.61 -12.21
N ARG A 78 -11.56 12.59 -13.53
CA ARG A 78 -12.29 11.52 -14.22
C ARG A 78 -11.63 10.17 -13.99
N TRP A 79 -10.31 10.09 -14.13
CA TRP A 79 -9.53 8.89 -13.91
C TRP A 79 -9.60 8.41 -12.45
N LEU A 80 -9.50 9.31 -11.47
CA LEU A 80 -9.64 8.95 -10.05
C LEU A 80 -10.98 8.28 -9.76
N VAL A 81 -12.05 8.79 -10.35
CA VAL A 81 -13.42 8.32 -10.13
C VAL A 81 -13.74 7.06 -10.93
N GLN A 82 -13.27 6.96 -12.17
CA GLN A 82 -13.74 5.97 -13.14
C GLN A 82 -12.65 4.95 -13.57
N GLY A 83 -11.38 5.19 -13.27
CA GLY A 83 -10.26 4.43 -13.83
C GLY A 83 -10.10 4.65 -15.34
N TRP A 84 -9.29 3.82 -16.00
CA TRP A 84 -9.29 3.76 -17.48
C TRP A 84 -10.48 2.95 -18.02
N PRO A 85 -10.89 3.20 -19.28
CA PRO A 85 -11.90 2.38 -19.93
C PRO A 85 -11.52 0.90 -19.95
N VAL A 86 -12.47 0.04 -19.54
CA VAL A 86 -12.33 -1.42 -19.51
C VAL A 86 -11.89 -1.94 -20.87
N GLY A 87 -10.89 -2.83 -20.88
CA GLY A 87 -10.35 -3.44 -22.11
C GLY A 87 -9.29 -2.61 -22.82
N SER A 88 -8.98 -1.40 -22.34
CA SER A 88 -7.82 -0.64 -22.81
C SER A 88 -6.50 -1.27 -22.34
N ARG A 89 -5.39 -1.00 -23.05
CA ARG A 89 -4.05 -1.40 -22.56
C ARG A 89 -3.71 -0.75 -21.21
N ALA A 90 -4.31 0.41 -20.90
CA ALA A 90 -4.07 1.15 -19.67
C ALA A 90 -4.84 0.57 -18.47
N ASP A 91 -6.04 0.03 -18.69
CA ASP A 91 -6.81 -0.76 -17.71
C ASP A 91 -6.01 -1.98 -17.20
N SER A 92 -5.26 -2.65 -18.10
CA SER A 92 -4.35 -3.73 -17.68
C SER A 92 -3.25 -3.29 -16.71
N ALA A 93 -2.83 -2.02 -16.73
CA ALA A 93 -1.81 -1.51 -15.82
C ALA A 93 -2.37 -1.22 -14.41
N GLU A 94 -3.59 -0.68 -14.30
CA GLU A 94 -4.28 -0.50 -13.02
C GLU A 94 -4.51 -1.84 -12.33
N MET A 95 -4.92 -2.85 -13.11
CA MET A 95 -5.08 -4.20 -12.61
C MET A 95 -3.76 -4.77 -12.11
N VAL A 96 -2.66 -4.63 -12.86
CA VAL A 96 -1.33 -5.07 -12.39
C VAL A 96 -0.98 -4.42 -11.05
N ILE A 97 -1.21 -3.13 -10.90
CA ILE A 97 -0.95 -2.40 -9.65
C ILE A 97 -1.81 -2.95 -8.50
N MET A 98 -3.13 -3.05 -8.69
CA MET A 98 -4.05 -3.55 -7.66
C MET A 98 -3.72 -4.99 -7.25
N LEU A 99 -3.35 -5.84 -8.20
CA LEU A 99 -2.99 -7.23 -7.95
C LEU A 99 -1.63 -7.38 -7.28
N ALA A 100 -0.65 -6.55 -7.66
CA ALA A 100 0.63 -6.49 -6.97
C ALA A 100 0.41 -6.11 -5.49
N ASN A 101 -0.44 -5.13 -5.21
CA ASN A 101 -0.81 -4.77 -3.83
C ASN A 101 -1.51 -5.91 -3.11
N LEU A 102 -2.48 -6.56 -3.74
CA LEU A 102 -3.18 -7.68 -3.11
C LEU A 102 -2.21 -8.84 -2.78
N SER A 103 -1.30 -9.14 -3.71
CA SER A 103 -0.22 -10.12 -3.49
C SER A 103 0.70 -9.70 -2.33
N GLU A 104 1.07 -8.42 -2.27
CA GLU A 104 1.84 -7.84 -1.15
C GLU A 104 1.09 -8.10 0.16
N MET A 105 -0.18 -7.69 0.24
CA MET A 105 -0.99 -7.83 1.45
C MET A 105 -1.12 -9.29 1.91
N MET A 106 -1.38 -10.22 0.99
CA MET A 106 -1.54 -11.64 1.31
C MET A 106 -0.23 -12.29 1.76
N THR A 107 0.86 -12.01 1.06
CA THR A 107 2.17 -12.58 1.41
C THR A 107 2.65 -12.03 2.74
N ASP A 108 2.54 -10.72 2.94
CA ASP A 108 2.96 -10.06 4.17
C ASP A 108 2.10 -10.48 5.36
N TRP A 109 0.79 -10.67 5.20
CA TRP A 109 -0.07 -11.27 6.23
C TRP A 109 0.41 -12.64 6.70
N LEU A 110 0.78 -13.53 5.77
CA LEU A 110 1.32 -14.85 6.08
C LEU A 110 2.68 -14.79 6.79
N LEU A 111 3.49 -13.77 6.45
CA LEU A 111 4.85 -13.61 6.96
C LEU A 111 4.85 -12.97 8.36
N TYR A 112 3.91 -12.09 8.67
CA TYR A 112 3.81 -11.47 9.99
C TYR A 112 3.29 -12.40 11.07
N ALA A 113 2.50 -13.42 10.71
CA ALA A 113 2.19 -14.50 11.64
C ALA A 113 3.46 -15.22 12.16
N ARG A 114 4.59 -15.08 11.46
CA ARG A 114 5.87 -15.71 11.83
C ARG A 114 6.85 -14.77 12.53
N TYR A 115 6.68 -13.45 12.43
CA TYR A 115 7.67 -12.47 12.87
C TYR A 115 7.14 -11.60 14.01
N ARG A 116 7.73 -11.75 15.20
CA ARG A 116 7.30 -11.05 16.43
C ARG A 116 7.44 -9.54 16.39
N GLY A 117 8.29 -9.02 15.49
CA GLY A 117 8.54 -7.59 15.33
C GLY A 117 7.38 -6.80 14.71
N PHE A 118 6.43 -7.47 14.04
CA PHE A 118 5.29 -6.81 13.41
C PHE A 118 4.15 -6.56 14.41
N GLN A 119 3.69 -5.31 14.46
CA GLN A 119 2.68 -4.86 15.42
C GLN A 119 1.27 -5.01 14.84
N THR A 120 0.26 -5.11 15.72
CA THR A 120 -1.17 -5.21 15.36
C THR A 120 -1.64 -4.13 14.39
N GLY A 121 -1.14 -2.89 14.51
CA GLY A 121 -1.49 -1.82 13.58
C GLY A 121 -1.08 -2.13 12.13
N TYR A 122 0.06 -2.81 11.95
CA TYR A 122 0.55 -3.22 10.64
C TYR A 122 -0.35 -4.27 10.00
N HIS A 123 -0.81 -5.26 10.79
CA HIS A 123 -1.81 -6.25 10.38
C HIS A 123 -3.11 -5.57 9.96
N MET A 124 -3.65 -4.70 10.81
CA MET A 124 -4.91 -4.01 10.52
C MET A 124 -4.82 -3.19 9.24
N HIS A 125 -3.69 -2.52 8.98
CA HIS A 125 -3.47 -1.85 7.71
C HIS A 125 -3.57 -2.81 6.52
N HIS A 126 -2.87 -3.94 6.56
CA HIS A 126 -2.83 -4.87 5.43
C HIS A 126 -4.19 -5.53 5.18
N LEU A 127 -4.91 -5.89 6.25
CA LEU A 127 -6.27 -6.42 6.16
C LEU A 127 -7.24 -5.40 5.56
N LEU A 128 -7.24 -4.17 6.09
CA LEU A 128 -8.15 -3.12 5.63
C LEU A 128 -7.84 -2.71 4.18
N THR A 129 -6.56 -2.62 3.81
CA THR A 129 -6.13 -2.37 2.43
C THR A 129 -6.56 -3.51 1.52
N ALA A 130 -6.38 -4.78 1.90
CA ALA A 130 -6.84 -5.92 1.12
C ALA A 130 -8.36 -5.90 0.91
N VAL A 131 -9.14 -5.67 1.97
CA VAL A 131 -10.60 -5.55 1.88
C VAL A 131 -11.01 -4.40 0.96
N ALA A 132 -10.35 -3.24 1.06
CA ALA A 132 -10.62 -2.10 0.18
C ALA A 132 -10.27 -2.42 -1.28
N THR A 133 -9.09 -2.99 -1.56
CA THR A 133 -8.66 -3.38 -2.91
C THR A 133 -9.60 -4.42 -3.51
N CYS A 134 -10.00 -5.43 -2.73
CA CYS A 134 -10.99 -6.43 -3.12
C CYS A 134 -12.34 -5.79 -3.47
N ALA A 135 -12.85 -4.90 -2.62
CA ALA A 135 -14.07 -4.16 -2.90
C ALA A 135 -13.93 -3.33 -4.20
N PHE A 136 -12.74 -2.82 -4.50
CA PHE A 136 -12.50 -2.07 -5.73
C PHE A 136 -12.35 -2.93 -6.99
N ILE A 137 -11.88 -4.17 -6.86
CA ILE A 137 -11.80 -5.11 -7.99
C ILE A 137 -13.19 -5.68 -8.33
N TRP A 138 -14.03 -5.92 -7.33
CA TRP A 138 -15.30 -6.65 -7.50
C TRP A 138 -16.55 -5.79 -7.61
N CYS A 139 -16.46 -4.47 -7.38
CA CYS A 139 -17.60 -3.57 -7.59
C CYS A 139 -17.49 -2.87 -8.96
N ASP A 140 -18.51 -3.00 -9.82
CA ASP A 140 -18.63 -2.33 -11.13
C ASP A 140 -18.62 -0.78 -11.07
N SER A 141 -18.55 -0.19 -9.87
CA SER A 141 -18.57 1.26 -9.62
C SER A 141 -17.41 1.74 -8.76
N ALA A 142 -16.35 0.94 -8.68
CA ALA A 142 -15.23 1.18 -7.81
C ALA A 142 -14.34 2.34 -8.30
N PRO A 143 -13.87 3.22 -7.39
CA PRO A 143 -12.95 4.28 -7.70
C PRO A 143 -11.52 3.74 -7.89
N VAL A 144 -11.29 3.00 -8.98
CA VAL A 144 -10.02 2.31 -9.28
C VAL A 144 -8.84 3.29 -9.27
N GLY A 145 -9.01 4.49 -9.85
CA GLY A 145 -7.96 5.51 -9.84
C GLY A 145 -7.62 5.99 -8.41
N PHE A 146 -8.59 6.17 -7.52
CA PHE A 146 -8.31 6.45 -6.10
C PHE A 146 -7.56 5.30 -5.43
N ALA A 147 -7.90 4.04 -5.72
CA ALA A 147 -7.22 2.88 -5.16
C ALA A 147 -5.75 2.80 -5.62
N VAL A 148 -5.52 3.02 -6.92
CA VAL A 148 -4.19 3.05 -7.53
C VAL A 148 -3.38 4.21 -6.96
N ALA A 149 -3.93 5.43 -6.93
CA ALA A 149 -3.26 6.61 -6.38
C ALA A 149 -2.92 6.42 -4.90
N TYR A 150 -3.87 5.93 -4.09
CA TYR A 150 -3.66 5.64 -2.68
C TYR A 150 -2.50 4.67 -2.49
N SER A 151 -2.52 3.52 -3.17
CA SER A 151 -1.49 2.52 -2.98
C SER A 151 -0.12 3.03 -3.42
N SER A 152 -0.05 3.71 -4.56
CA SER A 152 1.21 4.22 -5.10
C SER A 152 1.89 5.20 -4.14
N VAL A 153 1.10 6.08 -3.52
CA VAL A 153 1.59 6.99 -2.47
C VAL A 153 2.05 6.20 -1.25
N MET A 154 1.27 5.22 -0.78
CA MET A 154 1.60 4.40 0.39
C MET A 154 2.89 3.59 0.18
N GLU A 155 3.08 3.03 -1.02
CA GLU A 155 4.25 2.27 -1.43
C GLU A 155 5.49 3.17 -1.58
N ALA A 156 5.33 4.40 -2.08
CA ALA A 156 6.43 5.37 -2.12
C ALA A 156 6.98 5.67 -0.70
N GLY A 157 6.08 5.88 0.27
CA GLY A 157 6.47 6.03 1.67
C GLY A 157 7.09 4.76 2.26
N GLY A 158 6.55 3.60 1.89
CA GLY A 158 7.11 2.29 2.22
C GLY A 158 8.54 2.12 1.71
N ALA A 159 8.82 2.51 0.46
CA ALA A 159 10.15 2.46 -0.13
C ALA A 159 11.15 3.29 0.68
N CYS A 160 10.76 4.52 1.05
CA CYS A 160 11.59 5.37 1.92
C CYS A 160 11.86 4.71 3.28
N LEU A 161 10.87 4.03 3.85
CA LEU A 161 11.01 3.30 5.12
C LEU A 161 11.99 2.12 4.97
N ASN A 162 11.82 1.28 3.96
CA ASN A 162 12.65 0.10 3.75
C ASN A 162 14.08 0.45 3.30
N LEU A 163 14.26 1.55 2.57
CA LEU A 163 15.59 2.05 2.21
C LEU A 163 16.46 2.34 3.45
N SER A 164 15.87 2.86 4.52
CA SER A 164 16.58 3.08 5.79
C SER A 164 16.99 1.79 6.50
N GLY A 165 16.25 0.69 6.27
CA GLY A 165 16.59 -0.64 6.77
C GLY A 165 17.74 -1.29 6.00
N LEU A 166 17.86 -1.01 4.71
CA LEU A 166 18.90 -1.54 3.82
C LEU A 166 20.22 -0.74 3.92
N PHE A 167 20.13 0.58 3.94
CA PHE A 167 21.29 1.48 3.93
C PHE A 167 21.17 2.50 5.07
N PRO A 168 21.38 2.08 6.33
CA PRO A 168 21.16 2.93 7.48
C PRO A 168 22.16 4.10 7.51
N CYS A 169 21.71 5.31 7.15
CA CYS A 169 22.52 6.53 7.19
C CYS A 169 21.65 7.78 7.36
N ARG A 170 22.26 8.92 7.70
CA ARG A 170 21.54 10.19 7.96
C ARG A 170 20.57 10.58 6.85
N PHE A 171 20.99 10.37 5.61
CA PHE A 171 20.18 10.67 4.44
C PHE A 171 18.93 9.76 4.38
N THR A 172 19.10 8.44 4.50
CA THR A 172 17.97 7.50 4.40
C THR A 172 17.00 7.59 5.58
N TYR A 173 17.46 7.98 6.77
CA TYR A 173 16.56 8.28 7.90
C TYR A 173 15.73 9.54 7.67
N THR A 174 16.33 10.60 7.10
CA THR A 174 15.60 11.82 6.75
C THR A 174 14.56 11.52 5.67
N LEU A 175 14.93 10.76 4.64
CA LEU A 175 13.99 10.29 3.62
C LEU A 175 12.87 9.44 4.22
N ARG A 176 13.18 8.52 5.13
CA ARG A 176 12.16 7.76 5.86
C ARG A 176 11.22 8.69 6.62
N LEU A 177 11.73 9.66 7.39
CA LEU A 177 10.88 10.55 8.18
C LEU A 177 9.90 11.31 7.29
N TRP A 178 10.42 12.06 6.32
CA TRP A 178 9.58 12.94 5.51
C TRP A 178 8.80 12.17 4.44
N GLY A 179 9.43 11.24 3.74
CA GLY A 179 8.77 10.42 2.73
C GLY A 179 7.64 9.59 3.33
N TYR A 180 7.85 8.96 4.49
CA TYR A 180 6.79 8.21 5.16
C TYR A 180 5.67 9.13 5.66
N VAL A 181 5.98 10.22 6.37
CA VAL A 181 4.96 11.16 6.88
C VAL A 181 4.13 11.75 5.74
N LEU A 182 4.79 12.32 4.73
CA LEU A 182 4.12 12.95 3.59
C LEU A 182 3.26 11.93 2.84
N SER A 183 3.74 10.69 2.66
CA SER A 183 2.93 9.64 2.04
C SER A 183 1.66 9.33 2.82
N ARG A 184 1.73 9.22 4.16
CA ARG A 184 0.56 8.91 4.99
C ARG A 184 -0.45 10.06 4.99
N VAL A 185 0.02 11.31 4.99
CA VAL A 185 -0.84 12.49 4.86
C VAL A 185 -1.51 12.55 3.49
N ALA A 186 -0.75 12.38 2.40
CA ALA A 186 -1.28 12.37 1.04
C ALA A 186 -2.26 11.22 0.82
N ALA A 187 -1.95 10.02 1.32
CA ALA A 187 -2.85 8.87 1.28
C ALA A 187 -4.14 9.13 2.07
N THR A 188 -4.05 9.80 3.22
CA THR A 188 -5.24 10.23 3.99
C THR A 188 -6.08 11.21 3.19
N ALA A 189 -5.46 12.21 2.55
CA ALA A 189 -6.17 13.17 1.70
C ALA A 189 -6.90 12.48 0.53
N LEU A 190 -6.29 11.46 -0.08
CA LEU A 190 -6.94 10.64 -1.12
C LEU A 190 -8.16 9.88 -0.60
N LEU A 191 -8.09 9.29 0.59
CA LEU A 191 -9.23 8.59 1.22
C LEU A 191 -10.39 9.56 1.57
N VAL A 192 -10.05 10.75 2.07
CA VAL A 192 -11.04 11.82 2.36
C VAL A 192 -11.67 12.32 1.06
N ALA A 193 -10.87 12.53 0.02
CA ALA A 193 -11.38 12.89 -1.30
C ALA A 193 -12.33 11.81 -1.82
N CYS A 194 -11.92 10.54 -1.84
CA CYS A 194 -12.78 9.41 -2.25
C CYS A 194 -14.12 9.41 -1.51
N THR A 195 -14.11 9.62 -0.20
CA THR A 195 -15.31 9.74 0.64
C THR A 195 -16.20 10.90 0.18
N ALA A 196 -15.62 12.08 -0.08
CA ALA A 196 -16.36 13.26 -0.54
C ALA A 196 -16.96 13.06 -1.95
N TYR A 197 -16.30 12.31 -2.83
CA TYR A 197 -16.83 11.97 -4.15
C TYR A 197 -17.97 10.94 -4.05
N ALA A 198 -17.84 9.93 -3.18
CA ALA A 198 -18.90 8.97 -2.89
C ALA A 198 -20.15 9.65 -2.30
N ALA A 199 -19.97 10.57 -1.34
CA ALA A 199 -21.07 11.33 -0.74
C ALA A 199 -21.83 12.21 -1.75
N ARG A 200 -21.17 12.64 -2.84
CA ARG A 200 -21.80 13.39 -3.95
C ARG A 200 -22.43 12.49 -5.02
N GLY A 201 -22.43 11.16 -4.83
CA GLY A 201 -22.91 10.20 -5.81
C GLY A 201 -22.04 10.08 -7.05
N ARG A 202 -20.79 10.58 -7.02
CA ARG A 202 -19.85 10.47 -8.15
C ARG A 202 -19.12 9.14 -8.18
N VAL A 203 -19.01 8.47 -7.03
CA VAL A 203 -18.43 7.13 -6.88
C VAL A 203 -19.51 6.22 -6.33
N GLY A 204 -19.77 5.09 -6.99
CA GLY A 204 -20.87 4.17 -6.65
C GLY A 204 -20.54 3.21 -5.49
N VAL A 205 -19.85 3.70 -4.46
CA VAL A 205 -19.49 2.90 -3.28
C VAL A 205 -20.53 3.13 -2.17
N PRO A 206 -21.12 2.09 -1.58
CA PRO A 206 -22.05 2.23 -0.46
C PRO A 206 -21.39 2.99 0.72
N LEU A 207 -22.12 3.89 1.38
CA LEU A 207 -21.57 4.66 2.52
C LEU A 207 -21.02 3.76 3.63
N ALA A 208 -21.63 2.59 3.86
CA ALA A 208 -21.13 1.61 4.83
C ALA A 208 -19.74 1.05 4.46
N ALA A 209 -19.42 0.95 3.16
CA ALA A 209 -18.11 0.53 2.69
C ALA A 209 -17.03 1.61 2.86
N LEU A 210 -17.38 2.83 3.31
CA LEU A 210 -16.42 3.88 3.67
C LEU A 210 -15.91 3.74 5.12
N ALA A 211 -16.49 2.88 5.96
CA ALA A 211 -16.00 2.67 7.32
C ALA A 211 -14.54 2.13 7.36
N PRO A 212 -14.16 1.11 6.56
CA PRO A 212 -12.76 0.69 6.42
C PRO A 212 -11.84 1.81 5.89
N VAL A 213 -12.33 2.65 4.99
CA VAL A 213 -11.60 3.80 4.42
C VAL A 213 -11.25 4.82 5.51
N TRP A 214 -12.20 5.14 6.39
CA TRP A 214 -11.94 6.03 7.54
C TRP A 214 -11.01 5.40 8.58
N ALA A 215 -11.13 4.09 8.84
CA ALA A 215 -10.19 3.39 9.72
C ALA A 215 -8.75 3.47 9.19
N LEU A 216 -8.56 3.30 7.88
CA LEU A 216 -7.26 3.47 7.21
C LEU A 216 -6.74 4.91 7.32
N ALA A 217 -7.60 5.91 7.12
CA ALA A 217 -7.24 7.32 7.25
C ALA A 217 -6.71 7.65 8.66
N LEU A 218 -7.42 7.20 9.70
CA LEU A 218 -7.00 7.40 11.09
C LEU A 218 -5.70 6.68 11.41
N LEU A 219 -5.53 5.45 10.91
CA LEU A 219 -4.30 4.68 11.09
C LEU A 219 -3.09 5.35 10.42
N ASN A 220 -3.27 5.89 9.22
CA ASN A 220 -2.24 6.65 8.50
C ASN A 220 -1.81 7.89 9.30
N LEU A 221 -2.77 8.68 9.79
CA LEU A 221 -2.48 9.87 10.60
C LEU A 221 -1.77 9.51 11.91
N ARG A 222 -2.22 8.44 12.58
CA ARG A 222 -1.55 7.94 13.79
C ARG A 222 -0.10 7.60 13.51
N TRP A 223 0.18 6.84 12.45
CA TRP A 223 1.55 6.48 12.09
C TRP A 223 2.43 7.68 11.72
N ALA A 224 1.87 8.67 11.03
CA ALA A 224 2.57 9.92 10.74
C ALA A 224 2.91 10.68 12.04
N ALA A 225 1.93 10.81 12.94
CA ALA A 225 2.09 11.48 14.23
C ALA A 225 3.11 10.76 15.12
N ASP A 226 3.05 9.43 15.20
CA ASP A 226 3.98 8.61 15.99
C ASP A 226 5.43 8.85 15.54
N LEU A 227 5.68 8.90 14.22
CA LEU A 227 7.02 9.14 13.67
C LEU A 227 7.50 10.59 13.90
N LEU A 228 6.62 11.58 13.72
CA LEU A 228 6.93 12.99 13.99
C LEU A 228 7.23 13.23 15.47
N PHE A 229 6.39 12.73 16.38
CA PHE A 229 6.60 12.88 17.82
C PHE A 229 7.82 12.09 18.32
N ALA A 230 8.15 10.97 17.69
CA ALA A 230 9.40 10.26 17.97
C ALA A 230 10.61 11.11 17.55
N ALA A 231 10.57 11.76 16.37
CA ALA A 231 11.64 12.65 15.92
C ALA A 231 11.78 13.87 16.83
N LEU A 232 10.67 14.52 17.21
CA LEU A 232 10.67 15.70 18.09
C LEU A 232 11.21 15.40 19.49
N ARG A 233 10.78 14.27 20.09
CA ARG A 233 11.28 13.85 21.42
C ARG A 233 12.78 13.51 21.42
N ARG A 234 13.33 13.11 20.28
CA ARG A 234 14.74 12.69 20.14
C ARG A 234 15.67 13.78 19.63
N GLY A 235 15.15 14.78 18.93
CA GLY A 235 15.86 16.01 18.59
C GLY A 235 16.39 16.78 19.80
N GLN A 236 15.99 16.41 21.02
CA GLN A 236 16.53 16.93 22.29
C GLN A 236 17.79 16.21 22.81
N ARG A 237 18.22 15.07 22.23
CA ARG A 237 19.35 14.29 22.79
C ARG A 237 20.44 13.90 21.80
N ASP A 238 20.13 13.70 20.53
CA ASP A 238 21.02 13.64 19.37
C ASP A 238 20.11 13.16 18.23
N PRO A 239 19.80 13.99 17.22
CA PRO A 239 18.88 13.61 16.16
C PRO A 239 19.36 12.41 15.32
N TRP A 240 20.64 12.00 15.45
CA TRP A 240 21.26 10.95 14.64
C TRP A 240 21.52 9.63 15.38
N ALA A 241 21.46 9.61 16.71
CA ALA A 241 21.41 8.36 17.50
C ALA A 241 20.10 7.57 17.26
N ALA A 242 19.14 8.18 16.55
CA ALA A 242 17.85 7.61 16.17
C ALA A 242 17.88 6.64 14.96
N ALA A 243 19.07 6.36 14.41
CA ALA A 243 19.24 5.40 13.31
C ALA A 243 18.89 3.96 13.70
N ALA A 244 19.24 3.54 14.92
CA ALA A 244 18.69 2.31 15.46
C ALA A 244 17.25 2.60 15.92
N VAL A 245 16.25 2.08 15.21
CA VAL A 245 14.93 1.89 15.82
C VAL A 245 15.18 1.14 17.13
N PRO A 246 14.73 1.65 18.29
CA PRO A 246 14.84 0.89 19.51
C PRO A 246 14.04 -0.38 19.29
N ALA A 247 14.60 -1.52 19.69
CA ALA A 247 13.79 -2.56 20.28
C ALA A 247 12.77 -1.84 21.18
N VAL A 248 11.50 -1.83 20.78
CA VAL A 248 10.44 -1.58 21.74
C VAL A 248 10.56 -2.79 22.65
N LYS A 249 11.35 -2.63 23.71
CA LYS A 249 11.32 -3.53 24.85
C LYS A 249 9.84 -3.75 25.11
N ARG A 250 9.46 -5.02 25.17
CA ARG A 250 8.18 -5.46 25.71
C ARG A 250 7.87 -4.54 26.88
N ALA A 251 6.76 -3.80 26.78
CA ALA A 251 6.03 -3.56 28.00
C ALA A 251 5.49 -4.94 28.35
N ASP A 252 6.17 -5.62 29.26
CA ASP A 252 5.58 -6.75 29.94
C ASP A 252 4.27 -6.24 30.57
N GLY A 253 3.18 -6.91 30.22
CA GLY A 253 1.79 -6.57 30.54
C GLY A 253 0.85 -7.36 29.65
#